data_AF-A0A0A8Y446-F1
#
_entry.id   AF-A0A0A8Y446-F1
#
_cell.length_a   1.000
_cell.length_b   1.000
_cell.length_c   1.000
_cell.angle_alpha   90.00
_cell.angle_beta   90.00
_cell.angle_gamma   90.00
#
_symmetry.space_group_name_H-M   'P 1'
#
loop_
_entity.id
_entity.type
_entity.pdbx_description
1 polymer ?
#
loop_
_entity_poly.entity_id
_entity_poly.type
_entity_poly.pdbx_seq_one_letter_code
_entity_poly.pdbx_strand_id
1 'polypeptide(L)'
;MKRNTEHDPPYWRGAIWINMNYMILSALHHYAHEDGPYKGRAGELYDKLRSNLIRNIAQNYHETGFFWENYDQKNKGKGKGARSFTGWTSLVVLIMAESYPTLHR
;
A
#
# COMPACT_ATOMS: atom_id res chain seq x y z
N MET A 1 8.95 -7.67 -16.66
CA MET A 1 9.65 -6.37 -16.55
C MET A 1 11.12 -6.61 -16.81
N LYS A 2 11.82 -5.67 -17.45
CA LYS A 2 13.26 -5.80 -17.74
C LYS A 2 14.07 -5.87 -16.44
N ARG A 3 15.11 -6.69 -16.38
CA ARG A 3 16.09 -6.70 -15.27
C ARG A 3 17.07 -5.53 -15.41
N ASN A 4 17.74 -5.15 -14.32
CA ASN A 4 18.83 -4.17 -14.41
C ASN A 4 20.14 -4.84 -14.85
N THR A 5 20.44 -6.00 -14.25
CA THR A 5 21.57 -6.86 -14.59
C THR A 5 21.11 -8.33 -14.61
N GLU A 6 22.02 -9.25 -14.87
CA GLU A 6 21.75 -10.68 -14.70
C GLU A 6 21.27 -11.00 -13.27
N HIS A 7 21.86 -10.37 -12.24
CA HIS A 7 21.55 -10.67 -10.84
C HIS A 7 20.55 -9.71 -10.19
N ASP A 8 20.24 -8.57 -10.83
CA ASP A 8 19.35 -7.54 -10.26
C ASP A 8 17.95 -7.55 -10.91
N PRO A 9 16.97 -8.24 -10.30
CA PRO A 9 15.59 -8.21 -10.77
C PRO A 9 14.95 -6.82 -10.61
N PRO A 10 13.82 -6.56 -11.28
CA PRO A 10 13.02 -5.36 -11.04
C PRO A 10 12.44 -5.35 -9.62
N TYR A 11 12.73 -4.29 -8.87
CA TYR A 11 12.33 -4.13 -7.46
C TYR A 11 11.28 -3.01 -7.31
N TRP A 12 11.67 -1.75 -7.51
CA TRP A 12 10.77 -0.57 -7.51
C TRP A 12 10.18 -0.22 -8.88
N ARG A 13 10.01 -1.21 -9.77
CA ARG A 13 9.52 -0.99 -11.15
C ARG A 13 8.09 -1.49 -11.38
N GLY A 14 7.32 -1.59 -10.31
CA GLY A 14 5.90 -1.91 -10.37
C GLY A 14 5.38 -2.85 -9.28
N ALA A 15 6.23 -3.34 -8.37
CA ALA A 15 5.72 -3.96 -7.15
C ALA A 15 4.99 -2.91 -6.29
N ILE A 16 4.03 -3.36 -5.49
CA ILE A 16 3.21 -2.54 -4.60
C ILE A 16 3.86 -2.55 -3.21
N TRP A 17 4.21 -1.38 -2.70
CA TRP A 17 4.94 -1.20 -1.44
C TRP A 17 4.11 -0.44 -0.42
N ILE A 18 4.02 -0.97 0.81
CA ILE A 18 3.06 -0.47 1.79
C ILE A 18 3.48 0.86 2.41
N ASN A 19 4.78 1.12 2.58
CA ASN A 19 5.28 2.44 3.02
C ASN A 19 4.82 3.59 2.12
N MET A 20 4.96 3.44 0.80
CA MET A 20 4.52 4.47 -0.15
C MET A 20 3.00 4.60 -0.17
N ASN A 21 2.29 3.46 -0.14
CA ASN A 21 0.83 3.47 -0.11
C ASN A 21 0.26 4.08 1.17
N TYR A 22 0.92 3.93 2.31
CA TYR A 22 0.55 4.58 3.56
C TYR A 22 0.61 6.11 3.43
N MET A 23 1.69 6.64 2.85
CA MET A 23 1.81 8.09 2.60
C MET A 23 0.77 8.61 1.60
N ILE A 24 0.49 7.84 0.54
CA ILE A 24 -0.56 8.19 -0.43
C ILE A 24 -1.94 8.21 0.24
N LEU A 25 -2.26 7.21 1.07
CA LEU A 25 -3.50 7.18 1.84
C LEU A 25 -3.61 8.35 2.81
N SER A 26 -2.52 8.71 3.50
CA SER A 26 -2.47 9.90 4.36
C SER A 26 -2.79 11.18 3.58
N ALA A 27 -2.21 11.36 2.39
CA ALA A 27 -2.48 12.53 1.55
C ALA A 27 -3.93 12.54 1.02
N LEU A 28 -4.42 11.40 0.51
CA LEU A 28 -5.81 11.30 0.04
C LEU A 28 -6.81 11.54 1.17
N HIS A 29 -6.54 11.01 2.37
CA HIS A 29 -7.35 11.26 3.55
C HIS A 29 -7.40 12.74 3.90
N HIS A 30 -6.26 13.44 3.89
CA HIS A 30 -6.21 14.88 4.12
C HIS A 30 -7.04 15.65 3.07
N TYR A 31 -6.78 15.44 1.78
CA TYR A 31 -7.48 16.17 0.71
C TYR A 31 -8.96 15.78 0.53
N ALA A 32 -9.40 14.65 1.10
CA ALA A 32 -10.81 14.30 1.19
C ALA A 32 -11.56 15.13 2.25
N HIS A 33 -10.85 15.72 3.21
CA HIS A 33 -11.42 16.54 4.29
C HIS A 33 -11.24 18.04 4.04
N GLU A 34 -10.20 18.45 3.32
CA GLU A 34 -10.01 19.84 2.90
C GLU A 34 -11.03 20.28 1.84
N ASP A 35 -11.40 21.56 1.87
CA ASP A 35 -12.26 22.13 0.84
C ASP A 35 -11.48 22.41 -0.45
N GLY A 36 -12.03 21.96 -1.57
CA GLY A 36 -11.41 22.14 -2.87
C GLY A 36 -12.11 21.35 -3.97
N PRO A 37 -11.82 21.67 -5.26
CA PRO A 37 -12.49 21.07 -6.40
C PRO A 37 -12.25 19.55 -6.54
N TYR A 38 -11.24 19.01 -5.85
CA TYR A 38 -10.86 17.60 -5.92
C TYR A 38 -11.24 16.77 -4.68
N LYS A 39 -11.92 17.38 -3.69
CA LYS A 39 -12.31 16.73 -2.43
C LYS A 39 -13.01 15.37 -2.65
N GLY A 40 -14.04 15.37 -3.49
CA GLY A 40 -14.79 14.14 -3.81
C GLY A 40 -13.93 13.08 -4.48
N ARG A 41 -13.05 13.47 -5.41
CA ARG A 41 -12.13 12.55 -6.09
C ARG A 41 -11.09 11.96 -5.12
N ALA A 42 -10.59 12.76 -4.18
CA ALA A 42 -9.66 12.28 -3.16
C ALA A 42 -10.30 11.23 -2.25
N GLY A 43 -11.54 11.47 -1.81
CA GLY A 43 -12.32 10.50 -1.01
C GLY A 43 -12.56 9.19 -1.75
N GLU A 44 -13.01 9.24 -3.01
CA GLU A 44 -13.24 8.04 -3.82
C GLU A 44 -11.96 7.20 -3.99
N LEU A 45 -10.82 7.86 -4.26
CA LEU A 45 -9.53 7.18 -4.41
C LEU A 45 -9.03 6.62 -3.08
N TYR A 46 -9.24 7.34 -1.97
CA TYR A 46 -8.91 6.88 -0.62
C TYR A 46 -9.62 5.56 -0.30
N ASP A 47 -10.95 5.52 -0.45
CA ASP A 47 -11.77 4.35 -0.13
C ASP A 47 -11.37 3.13 -0.96
N LYS A 48 -11.20 3.33 -2.27
CA LYS A 48 -10.79 2.27 -3.19
C LYS A 48 -9.41 1.73 -2.85
N LEU A 49 -8.43 2.61 -2.65
CA LEU A 49 -7.06 2.20 -2.36
C LEU A 49 -6.98 1.48 -1.00
N ARG A 50 -7.58 2.04 0.04
CA ARG A 50 -7.59 1.47 1.40
C ARG A 50 -8.21 0.07 1.40
N SER A 51 -9.40 -0.08 0.81
CA SER A 51 -10.08 -1.37 0.71
C SER A 51 -9.25 -2.42 -0.04
N ASN A 52 -8.65 -2.03 -1.17
CA ASN A 52 -7.83 -2.93 -1.98
C ASN A 52 -6.59 -3.43 -1.22
N LEU A 53 -5.89 -2.54 -0.52
CA LEU A 53 -4.70 -2.89 0.25
C LEU A 53 -5.03 -3.80 1.43
N ILE A 54 -6.02 -3.43 2.25
CA ILE A 54 -6.42 -4.23 3.42
C ILE A 54 -6.85 -5.63 2.96
N ARG A 55 -7.73 -5.72 1.95
CA ARG A 55 -8.22 -7.01 1.44
C ARG A 55 -7.07 -7.88 0.92
N ASN A 56 -6.17 -7.31 0.12
CA ASN A 56 -5.06 -8.07 -0.44
C ASN A 56 -4.07 -8.56 0.63
N ILE A 57 -3.70 -7.71 1.58
CA ILE A 57 -2.76 -8.05 2.65
C ILE A 57 -3.37 -9.12 3.56
N ALA A 58 -4.63 -8.96 3.97
CA ALA A 58 -5.34 -9.92 4.81
C ALA A 58 -5.49 -11.28 4.10
N GLN A 59 -5.82 -11.28 2.80
CA GLN A 59 -5.90 -12.49 2.00
C GLN A 59 -4.55 -13.22 1.92
N ASN A 60 -3.46 -12.50 1.61
CA ASN A 60 -2.12 -13.10 1.60
C ASN A 60 -1.74 -13.67 2.97
N TYR A 61 -2.04 -12.96 4.05
CA TYR A 61 -1.78 -13.46 5.40
C TYR A 61 -2.59 -14.72 5.71
N HIS A 62 -3.87 -14.77 5.35
CA HIS A 62 -4.71 -15.94 5.55
C HIS A 62 -4.24 -17.16 4.73
N GLU A 63 -3.85 -16.95 3.47
CA GLU A 63 -3.42 -18.01 2.57
C GLU A 63 -2.01 -18.54 2.88
N THR A 64 -1.10 -17.67 3.33
CA THR A 64 0.33 -18.03 3.46
C THR A 64 0.86 -17.97 4.89
N GLY A 65 0.14 -17.37 5.84
CA GLY A 65 0.60 -17.13 7.21
C GLY A 65 1.66 -16.04 7.36
N PHE A 66 1.89 -15.21 6.33
CA PHE A 66 3.00 -14.24 6.30
C PHE A 66 2.58 -12.86 5.81
N PHE A 67 3.23 -11.84 6.38
CA PHE A 67 3.37 -10.53 5.75
C PHE A 67 4.57 -10.53 4.81
N TRP A 68 4.44 -9.83 3.70
CA TRP A 68 5.44 -9.78 2.63
C TRP A 68 6.00 -8.36 2.48
N GLU A 69 7.21 -8.26 1.99
CA GLU A 69 7.91 -6.99 1.77
C GLU A 69 7.19 -6.10 0.75
N ASN A 70 6.72 -6.69 -0.35
CA ASN A 70 5.92 -6.05 -1.38
C ASN A 70 4.94 -7.05 -2.03
N TYR A 71 4.04 -6.54 -2.86
CA TYR A 71 2.98 -7.31 -3.52
C TYR A 71 2.99 -7.11 -5.03
N ASP A 72 2.64 -8.15 -5.80
CA ASP A 72 2.72 -8.10 -7.26
C ASP A 72 1.50 -7.43 -7.92
N GLN A 73 1.72 -6.41 -8.75
CA GLN A 73 0.63 -5.72 -9.46
C GLN A 73 -0.07 -6.54 -10.56
N LYS A 74 0.58 -7.57 -11.13
CA LYS A 74 0.05 -8.34 -12.27
C LYS A 74 -0.59 -9.66 -11.84
N ASN A 75 -0.02 -10.29 -10.81
CA ASN A 75 -0.42 -11.60 -10.32
C ASN A 75 -1.28 -11.47 -9.08
N LYS A 76 -2.41 -10.75 -9.22
CA LYS A 76 -3.47 -10.61 -8.21
C LYS A 76 -2.97 -10.21 -6.81
N GLY A 77 -1.92 -9.40 -6.73
CA GLY A 77 -1.41 -8.93 -5.44
C GLY A 77 -0.70 -10.00 -4.60
N LYS A 78 -0.20 -11.08 -5.21
CA LYS A 78 0.58 -12.10 -4.49
C LYS A 78 1.82 -11.49 -3.84
N GLY A 79 2.07 -11.86 -2.59
CA GLY A 79 3.26 -11.45 -1.82
C GLY A 79 4.57 -11.86 -2.48
N LYS A 80 5.57 -10.98 -2.39
CA LYS A 80 6.90 -11.11 -3.00
C LYS A 80 7.99 -10.53 -2.10
N GLY A 81 9.24 -10.90 -2.40
CA GLY A 81 10.40 -10.47 -1.63
C GLY A 81 10.54 -11.21 -0.31
N ALA A 82 11.05 -10.53 0.71
CA ALA A 82 11.13 -11.10 2.06
C ALA A 82 9.74 -11.43 2.62
N ARG A 83 9.64 -12.53 3.37
CA ARG A 83 8.44 -12.95 4.12
C ARG A 83 8.65 -12.77 5.61
N SER A 84 7.57 -12.89 6.39
CA SER A 84 7.54 -12.46 7.80
C SER A 84 7.97 -11.00 7.95
N PHE A 85 7.69 -10.19 6.93
CA PHE A 85 8.14 -8.81 6.88
C PHE A 85 7.17 -7.92 7.65
N THR A 86 7.31 -7.90 8.97
CA THR A 86 6.61 -6.95 9.86
C THR A 86 7.37 -5.63 9.99
N GLY A 87 8.08 -5.23 8.93
CA GLY A 87 8.64 -3.88 8.77
C GLY A 87 7.55 -2.88 8.37
N TRP A 88 7.73 -2.13 7.28
CA TRP A 88 6.70 -1.18 6.84
C TRP A 88 5.36 -1.83 6.48
N THR A 89 5.29 -3.13 6.22
CA THR A 89 4.00 -3.80 5.94
C THR A 89 3.08 -3.77 7.17
N SER A 90 3.64 -3.64 8.38
CA SER A 90 2.89 -3.42 9.62
C SER A 90 2.09 -2.11 9.63
N LEU A 91 2.40 -1.15 8.73
CA LEU A 91 1.58 0.06 8.56
C LEU A 91 0.14 -0.26 8.13
N VAL A 92 -0.15 -1.48 7.67
CA VAL A 92 -1.53 -1.93 7.44
C VAL A 92 -2.42 -1.75 8.68
N VAL A 93 -1.87 -1.88 9.89
CA VAL A 93 -2.61 -1.65 11.14
C VAL A 93 -3.05 -0.18 11.25
N LEU A 94 -2.16 0.76 10.93
CA LEU A 94 -2.48 2.18 10.94
C LEU A 94 -3.45 2.55 9.81
N ILE A 95 -3.34 1.91 8.64
CA ILE A 95 -4.30 2.04 7.53
C ILE A 95 -5.69 1.57 7.99
N MET A 96 -5.79 0.43 8.67
CA MET A 96 -7.07 -0.08 9.20
C MET A 96 -7.65 0.85 10.27
N ALA A 97 -6.81 1.41 11.14
CA ALA A 97 -7.22 2.37 12.16
C ALA A 97 -7.48 3.79 11.62
N GLU A 98 -7.22 4.04 10.33
CA GLU A 98 -7.29 5.37 9.70
C GLU A 98 -6.42 6.41 10.43
N SER A 99 -5.32 5.93 11.02
CA SER A 99 -4.39 6.72 11.82
C SER A 99 -3.24 7.18 10.94
N TYR A 100 -3.34 8.44 10.50
CA TYR A 100 -2.33 9.10 9.69
C TYR A 100 -1.74 10.29 10.45
N PRO A 101 -0.48 10.67 10.19
CA PRO A 101 0.07 11.90 10.72
C PRO A 101 -0.78 13.07 10.24
N THR A 102 -1.11 13.99 11.14
CA THR A 102 -1.75 15.25 10.77
C THR A 102 -0.76 16.05 9.93
N LEU A 103 -1.11 16.33 8.67
CA LEU A 103 -0.38 17.25 7.79
C LEU A 103 -0.70 18.71 8.16
N HIS A 104 -0.63 19.05 9.45
CA HIS A 104 -0.72 20.43 9.89
C HIS A 104 0.69 21.00 10.02
N ARG A 105 0.98 22.00 9.20
CA ARG A 105 1.99 23.03 9.45
C ARG A 105 1.27 24.36 9.59
#